data_AF-A0A538HIG1-F1
#
_entry.id   AF-A0A538HIG1-F1
#
_cell.length_a   1.000
_cell.length_b   1.000
_cell.length_c   1.000
_cell.angle_alpha   90.00
_cell.angle_beta   90.00
_cell.angle_gamma   90.00
#
_symmetry.space_group_name_H-M   'P 1'
#
loop_
_entity.id
_entity.type
_entity.pdbx_description
1 polymer ?
#
loop_
_entity_poly.entity_id
_entity_poly.type
_entity_poly.pdbx_seq_one_letter_code
_entity_poly.pdbx_strand_id
1 'polypeptide(L)' 'METVPKGVLPESLVWMTPDRYAVAFWEAAAEHRLVVPRCTQCGRYRMPPSPYCWGRRCTRSP' A
#
# COMPACT_ATOMS: atom_id res chain seq x y z
N MET A 1 16.77 24.53 -5.10
CA MET A 1 16.62 23.14 -4.64
C MET A 1 16.16 23.21 -3.20
N GLU A 2 14.88 22.97 -2.96
CA GLU A 2 14.27 23.15 -1.64
C GLU A 2 14.87 22.14 -0.65
N THR A 3 15.37 22.62 0.49
CA THR A 3 15.91 21.77 1.55
C THR A 3 14.76 21.23 2.38
N VAL A 4 14.17 20.11 1.94
CA VAL A 4 13.07 19.46 2.66
C VAL A 4 13.63 18.73 3.89
N PRO A 5 13.15 19.02 5.11
CA PRO A 5 13.59 18.33 6.32
C PRO A 5 13.28 16.83 6.25
N LYS A 6 14.20 16.00 6.77
CA LYS A 6 14.02 14.54 6.85
C LYS A 6 12.71 14.21 7.58
N GLY A 7 11.88 13.39 6.95
CA GLY A 7 10.59 12.95 7.51
C GLY A 7 9.39 13.80 7.09
N VAL A 8 9.61 14.90 6.37
CA VAL A 8 8.55 15.69 5.76
C VAL A 8 8.57 15.42 4.26
N LEU A 9 7.45 14.97 3.71
CA LEU A 9 7.27 14.89 2.27
C LEU A 9 7.02 16.31 1.73
N PRO A 10 7.65 16.74 0.63
CA PRO A 10 7.31 18.01 -0.02
C PRO A 10 5.85 17.96 -0.52
N GLU A 11 5.20 19.12 -0.60
CA GLU A 11 3.76 19.22 -0.91
C GLU A 11 3.36 18.50 -2.20
N SER A 12 4.22 18.55 -3.22
CA SER A 12 3.99 17.93 -4.53
C SER A 12 4.02 16.39 -4.48
N LEU A 13 4.52 15.79 -3.40
CA LEU A 13 4.68 14.35 -3.23
C LEU A 13 3.74 13.76 -2.16
N VAL A 14 2.87 14.58 -1.55
CA VAL A 14 1.95 14.12 -0.49
C VAL A 14 1.02 12.98 -0.96
N TRP A 15 0.69 12.93 -2.25
CA TRP A 15 -0.13 11.87 -2.85
C TRP A 15 0.54 10.49 -2.83
N MET A 16 1.86 10.42 -2.61
CA MET A 16 2.62 9.18 -2.44
C MET A 16 2.73 8.73 -0.99
N THR A 17 2.12 9.44 -0.04
CA THR A 17 2.12 9.03 1.37
C THR A 17 1.48 7.65 1.48
N PRO A 18 2.20 6.62 1.99
CA PRO A 18 1.61 5.31 2.14
C PRO A 18 0.43 5.39 3.10
N ASP A 19 -0.74 5.02 2.61
CA ASP A 19 -1.93 4.92 3.44
C ASP A 19 -1.80 3.74 4.42
N ARG A 20 -2.71 3.68 5.40
CA ARG A 20 -2.75 2.63 6.44
C ARG A 20 -2.72 1.19 5.90
N TYR A 21 -3.13 0.94 4.66
CA TYR A 21 -3.15 -0.39 4.04
C TYR A 21 -1.79 -0.80 3.46
N ALA A 22 -0.87 0.15 3.26
CA ALA A 22 0.49 -0.09 2.79
C ALA A 22 1.52 -0.26 3.93
N VAL A 23 1.17 0.06 5.18
CA VAL A 23 2.09 0.02 6.34
C VAL A 23 2.74 -1.36 6.48
N ALA A 24 1.94 -2.43 6.54
CA ALA A 24 2.47 -3.79 6.70
C ALA A 24 3.37 -4.24 5.54
N PHE A 25 3.13 -3.72 4.32
CA PHE A 25 4.01 -3.96 3.18
C PHE A 25 5.38 -3.31 3.39
N TRP A 26 5.41 -2.04 3.83
CA TRP A 26 6.64 -1.30 4.04
C TRP A 26 7.46 -1.76 5.25
N GLU A 27 6.81 -2.15 6.35
CA GLU A 27 7.48 -2.74 7.52
C GLU A 27 8.20 -4.04 7.14
N ALA A 28 7.51 -4.94 6.42
CA ALA A 28 8.12 -6.17 5.94
C ALA A 28 9.23 -5.90 4.91
N ALA A 29 9.07 -4.91 4.04
CA ALA A 29 10.10 -4.53 3.08
C ALA A 29 11.39 -4.03 3.77
N ALA A 30 11.28 -3.31 4.89
CA ALA A 30 12.43 -2.91 5.70
C ALA A 30 13.18 -4.12 6.31
N GLU A 31 12.49 -5.23 6.50
CA GLU A 31 13.07 -6.53 6.91
C GLU A 31 13.49 -7.43 5.74
N HIS A 32 13.51 -6.90 4.50
CA HIS A 32 13.75 -7.67 3.27
C HIS A 32 12.75 -8.82 3.02
N ARG A 33 11.52 -8.69 3.51
CA ARG A 33 10.42 -9.65 3.28
C ARG A 33 9.39 -9.08 2.31
N LEU A 34 9.08 -9.83 1.25
CA LEU A 34 7.99 -9.48 0.33
C LEU A 34 6.67 -10.06 0.83
N VAL A 35 5.80 -9.20 1.36
CA VAL A 35 4.44 -9.57 1.79
C VAL A 35 3.41 -8.86 0.93
N VAL A 36 2.29 -9.52 0.63
CA VAL A 36 1.20 -8.93 -0.15
C VAL A 36 -0.16 -9.35 0.41
N PRO A 37 -1.17 -8.46 0.44
CA PRO A 37 -2.50 -8.83 0.91
C PRO A 37 -3.14 -9.89 0.01
N ARG A 38 -3.64 -10.98 0.60
CA ARG A 38 -4.46 -11.98 -0.09
C ARG A 38 -5.94 -11.70 0.16
N CYS A 39 -6.74 -11.64 -0.91
CA CYS A 39 -8.19 -11.48 -0.80
C CYS A 39 -8.83 -12.71 -0.14
N THR A 40 -9.65 -12.53 0.89
CA THR A 40 -10.35 -13.61 1.61
C THR A 40 -11.50 -14.23 0.81
N GLN A 41 -12.03 -13.53 -0.19
CA GLN A 41 -13.10 -14.06 -1.06
C GLN A 41 -12.57 -14.85 -2.26
N CYS A 42 -11.66 -14.25 -3.04
CA CYS A 42 -11.21 -14.88 -4.30
C CYS A 42 -9.77 -15.43 -4.25
N GLY A 43 -9.06 -15.25 -3.13
CA GLY A 43 -7.70 -15.77 -2.93
C GLY A 43 -6.60 -15.04 -3.70
N ARG A 44 -6.92 -14.00 -4.49
CA ARG A 44 -5.94 -13.25 -5.30
C ARG A 44 -5.06 -12.36 -4.42
N TYR A 45 -3.76 -12.31 -4.74
CA TYR A 45 -2.82 -11.36 -4.18
C TYR A 45 -2.97 -9.98 -4.84
N ARG A 46 -2.84 -8.91 -4.06
CA ARG A 46 -3.07 -7.53 -4.49
C ARG A 46 -1.77 -6.73 -4.43
N MET A 47 -1.44 -6.08 -5.54
CA MET A 47 -0.35 -5.12 -5.67
C MET A 47 -0.80 -4.00 -6.62
N PRO A 48 -0.64 -2.71 -6.28
CA PRO A 48 -0.22 -2.16 -4.99
C PRO A 48 -1.09 -2.63 -3.80
N PRO A 49 -0.60 -2.60 -2.55
CA PRO A 49 -1.42 -2.90 -1.37
C PRO A 49 -2.58 -1.92 -1.32
N SER A 50 -3.80 -2.43 -1.42
CA SER A 50 -5.01 -1.61 -1.46
C SER A 50 -6.11 -2.22 -0.61
N PRO A 51 -7.03 -1.41 -0.06
CA PRO A 51 -8.16 -1.93 0.71
C PRO A 51 -9.06 -2.80 -0.17
N TYR A 52 -9.26 -2.39 -1.42
CA TYR A 52 -10.17 -3.06 -2.34
C TYR A 52 -9.49 -4.17 -3.15
N CYS A 53 -10.29 -5.16 -3.55
CA CYS A 53 -9.87 -6.19 -4.48
C CYS A 53 -10.30 -5.81 -5.91
N TRP A 54 -9.34 -5.74 -6.83
CA TRP A 54 -9.59 -5.48 -8.26
C TRP A 54 -10.04 -6.75 -9.03
N GLY A 55 -10.22 -7.87 -8.33
CA GLY A 55 -10.68 -9.11 -8.93
C GLY A 55 -12.17 -9.07 -9.26
N ARG A 56 -12.53 -9.40 -10.50
CA ARG A 56 -13.92 -9.42 -10.99
C ARG A 56 -14.86 -10.36 -10.24
N ARG A 57 -14.32 -11.30 -9.44
CA ARG A 57 -15.07 -12.30 -8.67
C ARG A 57 -15.49 -11.83 -7.27
N CYS A 58 -14.98 -10.70 -6.80
CA CYS A 58 -15.40 -10.14 -5.53
C CYS A 58 -16.53 -9.16 -5.81
N THR A 59 -17.68 -9.33 -5.15
CA THR A 59 -18.59 -8.20 -4.97
C THR A 59 -17.77 -7.13 -4.24
N ARG A 60 -17.89 -5.86 -4.66
CA ARG A 60 -17.20 -4.71 -4.03
C ARG A 60 -17.58 -4.71 -2.53
N SER A 61 -16.84 -5.46 -1.72
CA SER A 61 -17.05 -5.54 -0.29
C SER A 61 -16.39 -4.27 0.28
N PRO A 62 -17.15 -3.47 1.04
CA PRO A 62 -16.66 -2.19 1.57
C PRO A 62 -15.42 -2.36 2.45
#